data_AF-A0A975S8D3-F1
#
_entry.id   AF-A0A975S8D3-F1
#
_cell.length_a   1.000
_cell.length_b   1.000
_cell.length_c   1.000
_cell.angle_alpha   90.00
_cell.angle_beta   90.00
_cell.angle_gamma   90.00
#
_symmetry.space_group_name_H-M   'P 1'
#
loop_
_entity.id
_entity.type
_entity.pdbx_description
1 polymer ?
#
loop_
_entity_poly.entity_id
_entity_poly.type
_entity_poly.pdbx_seq_one_letter_code
_entity_poly.pdbx_strand_id
1 'polypeptide(L)'
;MDPAEKFAISADVFTQAVELLLLHENTWLGKGKWMVRRLDQLPQNQLARQLLAWAGSGKHDELALARITSEVLRQAGGYVMEGFVRGSR
;
A
#
# COMPACT_ATOMS: atom_id res chain seq x y z
N MET A 1 -16.27 7.00 14.12
CA MET A 1 -16.21 6.71 12.68
C MET A 1 -17.09 5.51 12.43
N ASP A 2 -17.96 5.62 11.43
CA ASP A 2 -18.90 4.56 11.06
C ASP A 2 -18.14 3.31 10.51
N PRO A 3 -18.59 2.06 10.76
CA PRO A 3 -17.90 0.87 10.25
C PRO A 3 -17.78 0.83 8.72
N ALA A 4 -18.76 1.34 7.97
CA ALA A 4 -18.67 1.37 6.51
C ALA A 4 -17.67 2.44 6.05
N GLU A 5 -17.63 3.59 6.72
CA GLU A 5 -16.62 4.63 6.51
C GLU A 5 -15.20 4.09 6.76
N LYS A 6 -14.99 3.38 7.87
CA LYS A 6 -13.71 2.72 8.21
C LYS A 6 -13.26 1.73 7.14
N PHE A 7 -14.18 0.89 6.67
CA PHE A 7 -13.91 -0.04 5.59
C PHE A 7 -13.51 0.67 4.31
N ALA A 8 -14.27 1.70 3.90
CA ALA A 8 -13.99 2.47 2.69
C ALA A 8 -12.59 3.11 2.73
N ILE A 9 -12.23 3.72 3.86
CA ILE A 9 -10.90 4.32 4.07
C ILE A 9 -9.81 3.25 4.03
N SER A 10 -10.02 2.12 4.70
CA SER A 10 -9.03 1.03 4.73
C SER A 10 -8.81 0.43 3.35
N ALA A 11 -9.87 0.26 2.56
CA ALA A 11 -9.79 -0.23 1.19
C ALA A 11 -9.04 0.75 0.27
N ASP A 12 -9.27 2.06 0.44
CA ASP A 12 -8.56 3.11 -0.31
C ASP A 12 -7.06 3.15 0.07
N VAL A 13 -6.74 3.17 1.36
CA VAL A 13 -5.36 3.15 1.86
C VAL A 13 -4.63 1.89 1.38
N PHE A 14 -5.27 0.72 1.46
CA PHE A 14 -4.73 -0.53 0.93
C PHE A 14 -4.41 -0.42 -0.56
N THR A 15 -5.35 0.10 -1.34
CA THR A 15 -5.19 0.29 -2.78
C THR A 15 -3.95 1.15 -3.04
N GLN A 16 -3.88 2.36 -2.47
CA GLN A 16 -2.77 3.29 -2.67
C GLN A 16 -1.42 2.72 -2.23
N ALA A 17 -1.37 2.00 -1.10
CA ALA A 17 -0.16 1.34 -0.62
C ALA A 17 0.33 0.26 -1.60
N VAL A 18 -0.58 -0.54 -2.17
CA VAL A 18 -0.22 -1.55 -3.18
C VAL A 18 0.25 -0.91 -4.47
N GLU A 19 -0.43 0.14 -4.96
CA GLU A 19 0.00 0.85 -6.17
C GLU A 19 1.42 1.41 -6.01
N LEU A 20 1.70 2.04 -4.86
CA LEU A 20 3.01 2.59 -4.56
C LEU A 20 4.10 1.52 -4.47
N LEU A 21 3.81 0.41 -3.78
CA LEU A 21 4.76 -0.70 -3.66
C LEU A 21 5.08 -1.32 -5.04
N LEU A 22 4.06 -1.58 -5.85
CA LEU A 22 4.25 -2.14 -7.20
C LEU A 22 4.99 -1.18 -8.12
N LEU A 23 4.77 0.13 -7.97
CA LEU A 23 5.53 1.16 -8.68
C LEU A 23 7.00 1.14 -8.25
N HIS A 24 7.28 1.06 -6.94
CA HIS A 24 8.63 0.97 -6.40
C HIS A 24 9.39 -0.25 -6.93
N GLU A 25 8.68 -1.38 -7.09
CA GLU A 25 9.23 -2.63 -7.63
C GLU A 25 9.31 -2.67 -9.17
N ASN A 26 8.94 -1.59 -9.88
CA ASN A 26 8.84 -1.54 -11.34
C ASN A 26 7.92 -2.62 -11.95
N THR A 27 6.89 -3.04 -11.21
CA THR A 27 5.94 -4.10 -11.61
C THR A 27 4.52 -3.57 -11.88
N TRP A 28 4.34 -2.25 -11.85
CA TRP A 28 3.06 -1.61 -12.12
C TRP A 28 2.65 -1.69 -13.59
N LEU A 29 1.43 -2.16 -13.86
CA LEU A 29 0.93 -2.44 -15.23
C LEU A 29 -0.38 -1.71 -15.57
N GLY A 30 -0.74 -0.69 -14.79
CA GLY A 30 -1.98 0.08 -14.96
C GLY A 30 -3.10 -0.31 -13.99
N LYS A 31 -4.15 0.52 -13.96
CA LYS A 31 -5.22 0.44 -12.96
C LYS A 31 -6.04 -0.86 -13.04
N GLY A 32 -6.43 -1.37 -11.88
CA GLY A 32 -7.64 -2.18 -11.73
C GLY A 32 -7.57 -3.67 -12.11
N LYS A 33 -6.41 -4.26 -12.42
CA LYS A 33 -6.35 -5.72 -12.65
C LYS A 33 -5.40 -6.43 -11.68
N TRP A 34 -6.06 -7.02 -10.67
CA TRP A 34 -5.58 -8.07 -9.75
C TRP A 34 -4.36 -7.71 -8.89
N MET A 35 -4.46 -6.61 -8.13
CA MET A 35 -3.45 -6.16 -7.15
C MET A 35 -2.97 -7.29 -6.22
N VAL A 36 -3.89 -8.07 -5.65
CA VAL A 36 -3.58 -9.24 -4.81
C VAL A 36 -2.70 -10.25 -5.56
N ARG A 37 -2.99 -10.56 -6.83
CA ARG A 37 -2.15 -11.48 -7.62
C ARG A 37 -0.76 -10.92 -7.91
N ARG A 38 -0.62 -9.60 -7.98
CA ARG A 38 0.68 -8.95 -8.17
C ARG A 38 1.53 -8.97 -6.92
N LEU A 39 0.91 -8.73 -5.77
CA LEU A 39 1.60 -8.94 -4.49
C LEU A 39 2.09 -10.38 -4.34
N ASP A 40 1.29 -11.36 -4.79
CA ASP A 40 1.64 -12.78 -4.72
C ASP A 40 2.84 -13.14 -5.63
N GLN A 41 3.07 -12.35 -6.68
CA GLN A 41 4.24 -12.45 -7.55
C GLN A 41 5.52 -11.83 -6.96
N LEU A 42 5.43 -11.24 -5.76
CA LEU A 42 6.57 -10.67 -5.03
C LEU A 42 6.85 -11.48 -3.74
N PRO A 43 7.11 -12.79 -3.81
CA PRO A 43 7.18 -13.66 -2.64
C PRO A 43 8.33 -13.30 -1.69
N GLN A 44 9.37 -12.63 -2.18
CA GLN A 44 10.51 -12.18 -1.37
C GLN A 44 10.26 -10.83 -0.69
N ASN A 45 9.34 -10.00 -1.20
CA ASN A 45 9.03 -8.71 -0.62
C ASN A 45 8.15 -8.88 0.63
N GLN A 46 8.67 -8.45 1.79
CA GLN A 46 7.96 -8.57 3.07
C GLN A 46 6.67 -7.75 3.12
N LEU A 47 6.67 -6.54 2.57
CA LEU A 47 5.48 -5.67 2.55
C LEU A 47 4.38 -6.24 1.68
N ALA A 48 4.74 -6.86 0.55
CA ALA A 48 3.78 -7.54 -0.30
C ALA A 48 3.07 -8.68 0.46
N ARG A 49 3.82 -9.50 1.20
CA ARG A 49 3.26 -10.56 2.06
C ARG A 49 2.38 -10.00 3.17
N GLN A 50 2.76 -8.89 3.79
CA GLN A 50 1.97 -8.25 4.85
C GLN A 50 0.66 -7.64 4.32
N LEU A 51 0.69 -6.98 3.16
CA LEU A 51 -0.51 -6.45 2.49
C LEU A 51 -1.46 -7.58 2.09
N LEU A 52 -0.94 -8.68 1.57
CA LEU A 52 -1.74 -9.89 1.29
C LEU A 52 -2.38 -10.47 2.54
N ALA A 53 -1.60 -10.64 3.60
CA ALA A 53 -2.10 -11.16 4.87
C ALA A 53 -3.19 -10.25 5.47
N TRP A 54 -2.99 -8.93 5.39
CA TRP A 54 -3.99 -7.96 5.85
C TRP A 54 -5.29 -8.07 5.05
N ALA A 55 -5.21 -8.10 3.71
CA ALA A 55 -6.39 -8.22 2.84
C ALA A 55 -7.19 -9.51 3.11
N GLY A 56 -6.50 -10.62 3.41
CA GLY A 56 -7.11 -11.90 3.77
C GLY A 56 -7.55 -12.04 5.24
N SER A 57 -7.21 -11.10 6.12
CA SER A 57 -7.35 -11.27 7.58
C SER A 57 -8.79 -11.25 8.10
N GLY A 58 -9.79 -10.88 7.29
CA GLY A 58 -11.22 -10.76 7.65
C GLY A 58 -11.55 -9.68 8.68
N LYS A 59 -10.60 -9.30 9.53
CA LYS A 59 -10.70 -8.25 10.55
C LYS A 59 -10.29 -6.87 10.03
N HIS A 60 -9.49 -6.82 8.95
CA HIS A 60 -9.01 -5.58 8.32
C HIS A 60 -8.50 -4.55 9.34
N ASP A 61 -7.57 -4.98 10.21
CA ASP A 61 -7.03 -4.15 11.30
C ASP A 61 -6.36 -2.87 10.76
N GLU A 62 -6.99 -1.73 11.03
CA GLU A 62 -6.57 -0.40 10.58
C GLU A 62 -5.17 -0.02 11.08
N LEU A 63 -4.80 -0.42 12.31
CA LEU A 63 -3.50 -0.11 12.88
C LEU A 63 -2.40 -0.93 12.20
N ALA A 64 -2.69 -2.19 11.86
CA ALA A 64 -1.78 -3.01 11.08
C ALA A 64 -1.57 -2.40 9.68
N LEU A 65 -2.64 -1.98 8.99
CA LEU A 65 -2.54 -1.36 7.68
C LEU A 65 -1.74 -0.05 7.72
N ALA A 66 -1.98 0.80 8.72
CA ALA A 66 -1.26 2.06 8.88
C ALA A 66 0.26 1.85 9.04
N ARG A 67 0.67 0.82 9.80
CA ARG A 67 2.08 0.46 9.98
C ARG A 67 2.70 -0.04 8.68
N ILE A 68 2.02 -0.94 7.97
CA ILE A 68 2.50 -1.48 6.69
C ILE A 68 2.65 -0.33 5.66
N THR A 69 1.64 0.54 5.57
CA THR A 69 1.63 1.67 4.62
C THR A 69 2.73 2.68 4.93
N SER A 70 2.99 2.96 6.22
CA SER A 70 4.09 3.84 6.62
C SER A 70 5.46 3.29 6.16
N GLU A 71 5.62 1.96 6.19
CA GLU A 71 6.83 1.30 5.74
C GLU A 71 6.95 1.28 4.21
N VAL A 72 5.84 1.11 3.48
CA VAL A 72 5.81 1.30 2.01
C VAL A 72 6.25 2.72 1.65
N LEU A 73 5.68 3.74 2.30
CA LEU A 73 6.05 5.15 2.09
C LEU A 73 7.54 5.36 2.35
N ARG A 74 8.07 4.82 3.46
CA ARG A 74 9.49 4.90 3.79
C ARG A 74 10.40 4.37 2.68
N GLN A 75 10.03 3.27 2.03
CA GLN A 75 10.80 2.70 0.90
C GLN A 75 10.68 3.56 -0.37
N ALA A 76 9.54 4.20 -0.58
CA ALA A 76 9.28 5.04 -1.75
C ALA A 76 9.79 6.50 -1.64
N GLY A 77 10.57 6.83 -0.61
CA GLY A 77 11.14 8.19 -0.40
C GLY A 77 10.54 8.97 0.77
N GLY A 78 9.66 8.34 1.56
CA GLY A 78 9.05 8.91 2.76
C GLY A 78 7.81 9.77 2.49
N TYR A 79 7.28 10.36 3.56
CA TYR A 79 6.19 11.33 3.46
C TYR A 79 6.69 12.61 2.76
N VAL A 80 5.82 13.21 1.95
CA VAL A 80 6.01 14.59 1.51
C VAL A 80 5.82 15.48 2.73
N MET A 81 6.93 15.90 3.32
CA MET A 81 6.95 16.86 4.41
C MET A 81 6.97 18.28 3.84
N GLU A 82 6.48 19.26 4.60
CA GLU A 82 6.68 20.68 4.28
C GLU A 82 8.14 20.95 3.93
N GLY A 83 8.38 21.61 2.79
CA GLY A 83 9.73 21.88 2.26
C GLY A 83 10.22 20.92 1.17
N PHE A 84 9.46 19.87 0.81
CA PHE A 84 9.80 19.03 -0.34
C PHE A 84 9.64 19.81 -1.66
N VAL A 85 10.76 20.18 -2.30
CA VAL A 85 10.78 20.73 -3.65
C VAL A 85 10.99 19.57 -4.62
N ARG A 86 10.03 19.33 -5.53
CA ARG A 86 10.18 18.35 -6.60
C ARG A 86 11.40 18.73 -7.44
N GLY A 87 12.41 17.86 -7.49
CA GLY A 87 13.63 18.12 -8.27
C GLY A 87 13.27 18.42 -9.73
N SER A 88 13.47 19.67 -10.14
CA SER A 88 13.40 20.08 -11.54
C SER A 88 14.56 19.41 -12.27
N ARG A 89 14.22 18.56 -13.26
CA ARG A 89 15.18 18.13 -14.27
C ARG A 89 15.40 19.25 -15.28
#